data_AF-A0A3B5ZXS0-F1
#
_entry.id   AF-A0A3B5ZXS0-F1
#
_cell.length_a   1.000
_cell.length_b   1.000
_cell.length_c   1.000
_cell.angle_alpha   90.00
_cell.angle_beta   90.00
_cell.angle_gamma   90.00
#
_symmetry.space_group_name_H-M   'P 1'
#
loop_
_entity.id
_entity.type
_entity.pdbx_description
1 polymer ?
#
loop_
_entity_poly.entity_id
_entity_poly.type
_entity_poly.pdbx_seq_one_letter_code
_entity_poly.pdbx_strand_id
1 'polypeptide(L)'
;MGRGKIEIKRIENTTSRQVTFCKRRNGLLKKAYELSVLCEAEIALIVFSARGRLYEYASNSTRTTIDRYKKASASASGSAPAIDVNSQQYFQQESAKLRHQIQSLQNANRNLMGESVGNLTLKELKSLENRLDKGIGRIRAKKHELLFAEIEYMQKLEADLQSENMYLRAKVAEAERLALAAPPPSSGSGAELEVLPTFDARSYYHHQAVNMLQDAAAASSSSRYSQSSQAAAATTALHLGYQIKGAQLN
;
A
#
# COMPACT_ATOMS: atom_id res chain seq x y z
N MET A 1 26.64 -45.64 28.82
CA MET A 1 27.77 -45.28 29.72
C MET A 1 27.55 -43.88 30.27
N GLY A 2 26.81 -43.74 31.38
CA GLY A 2 26.54 -42.43 31.99
C GLY A 2 27.74 -41.92 32.78
N ARG A 3 28.25 -40.74 32.45
CA ARG A 3 29.15 -39.96 33.34
C ARG A 3 28.43 -39.72 34.68
N GLY A 4 29.16 -39.77 35.78
CA GLY A 4 28.65 -39.85 37.15
C GLY A 4 27.61 -38.79 37.58
N LYS A 5 27.07 -38.98 38.79
CA LYS A 5 26.06 -38.12 39.39
C LYS A 5 26.50 -36.65 39.38
N ILE A 6 25.62 -35.75 38.95
CA ILE A 6 25.82 -34.30 39.00
C ILE A 6 24.87 -33.66 40.01
N GLU A 7 25.29 -32.56 40.64
CA GLU A 7 24.45 -31.74 41.52
C GLU A 7 23.41 -30.94 40.72
N ILE A 8 22.22 -30.74 41.29
CA ILE A 8 21.15 -29.91 40.69
C ILE A 8 21.42 -28.43 41.03
N LYS A 9 22.33 -27.83 40.27
CA LYS A 9 22.63 -26.38 40.29
C LYS A 9 22.88 -25.86 38.87
N ARG A 10 22.95 -24.54 38.71
CA ARG A 10 23.30 -23.92 37.42
C ARG A 10 24.67 -24.41 36.96
N ILE A 11 24.77 -24.87 35.71
CA ILE A 11 26.04 -25.25 35.09
C ILE A 11 26.74 -23.97 34.65
N GLU A 12 27.90 -23.65 35.22
CA GLU A 12 28.60 -22.39 34.93
C GLU A 12 29.19 -22.36 33.52
N ASN A 13 29.85 -23.44 33.11
CA ASN A 13 30.43 -23.58 31.78
C ASN A 13 29.34 -23.49 30.69
N THR A 14 29.46 -22.51 29.81
CA THR A 14 28.48 -22.19 28.75
C THR A 14 28.28 -23.34 27.75
N THR A 15 29.37 -23.96 27.28
CA THR A 15 29.33 -25.07 26.32
C THR A 15 28.68 -26.31 26.95
N SER A 16 29.09 -26.69 28.15
CA SER A 16 28.48 -27.80 28.89
C SER A 16 27.01 -27.55 29.20
N ARG A 17 26.65 -26.31 29.54
CA ARG A 17 25.26 -25.90 29.76
C ARG A 17 24.42 -26.02 28.49
N GLN A 18 24.95 -25.59 27.33
CA GLN A 18 24.26 -25.69 26.04
C GLN A 18 24.02 -27.15 25.63
N VAL A 19 25.06 -27.99 25.69
CA VAL A 19 24.96 -29.41 25.35
C VAL A 19 23.97 -30.12 26.29
N THR A 20 24.04 -29.82 27.59
CA THR A 20 23.12 -30.39 28.59
C THR A 20 21.69 -29.92 28.36
N PHE A 21 21.46 -28.64 28.06
CA PHE A 21 20.15 -28.11 27.72
C PHE A 21 19.57 -28.84 26.51
N CYS A 22 20.32 -28.97 25.41
CA CYS A 22 19.84 -29.69 24.22
C CYS A 22 19.45 -31.14 24.54
N LYS A 23 20.29 -31.87 25.29
CA LYS A 23 20.02 -33.26 25.65
C LYS A 23 18.84 -33.41 26.61
N ARG A 24 18.81 -32.62 27.69
CA ARG A 24 17.74 -32.69 28.71
C ARG A 24 16.41 -32.20 28.19
N ARG A 25 16.38 -31.10 27.43
CA ARG A 25 15.17 -30.62 26.75
C ARG A 25 14.60 -31.71 25.85
N ASN A 26 15.43 -32.33 25.00
CA ASN A 26 14.96 -33.42 24.13
C ASN A 26 14.50 -34.65 24.93
N GLY A 27 15.19 -35.01 26.01
CA GLY A 27 14.77 -36.09 26.90
C GLY A 27 13.41 -35.80 27.57
N LEU A 28 13.21 -34.57 28.03
CA LEU A 28 11.95 -34.13 28.64
C LEU A 28 10.80 -34.12 27.62
N LEU A 29 11.04 -33.63 26.41
CA LEU A 29 10.06 -33.66 25.31
C LEU A 29 9.65 -35.10 24.97
N LYS A 30 10.61 -36.03 24.89
CA LYS A 30 10.32 -37.46 24.68
C LYS A 30 9.47 -38.05 25.79
N LYS A 31 9.75 -37.70 27.06
CA LYS A 31 8.95 -38.17 28.20
C LYS A 31 7.54 -37.58 28.22
N ALA A 32 7.39 -36.31 27.87
CA ALA A 32 6.07 -35.69 27.71
C ALA A 32 5.26 -36.38 26.61
N TYR A 33 5.91 -36.69 25.48
CA TYR A 33 5.30 -37.45 24.38
C TYR A 33 4.86 -38.86 24.83
N GLU A 34 5.77 -39.63 25.42
CA GLU A 34 5.45 -40.97 25.94
C GLU A 34 4.25 -40.94 26.88
N LEU A 35 4.21 -40.00 27.83
CA LEU A 35 3.10 -39.87 28.78
C LEU A 35 1.78 -39.50 28.10
N SER A 36 1.81 -38.60 27.12
CA SER A 36 0.60 -38.19 26.40
C SER A 36 -0.03 -39.35 25.62
N VAL A 37 0.80 -40.23 25.06
CA VAL A 37 0.33 -41.38 24.27
C VAL A 37 -0.08 -42.54 25.18
N LEU A 38 0.72 -42.87 26.20
CA LEU A 38 0.47 -44.03 27.05
C LEU A 38 -0.74 -43.86 27.97
N CYS A 39 -1.06 -42.62 28.35
CA CYS A 39 -2.11 -42.33 29.32
C CYS A 39 -3.20 -41.42 28.77
N GLU A 40 -3.21 -41.16 27.45
CA GLU A 40 -4.14 -40.22 26.79
C GLU A 40 -4.18 -38.84 27.48
N ALA A 41 -3.06 -38.42 28.06
CA ALA A 41 -2.97 -37.19 28.84
C ALA A 41 -2.69 -35.99 27.93
N GLU A 42 -3.50 -34.94 28.03
CA GLU A 42 -3.20 -33.68 27.34
C GLU A 42 -2.06 -32.95 28.05
N ILE A 43 -0.92 -32.85 27.36
CA ILE A 43 0.29 -32.21 27.86
C ILE A 43 0.71 -31.08 26.93
N ALA A 44 1.12 -29.95 27.52
CA ALA A 44 1.85 -28.87 26.87
C ALA A 44 3.09 -28.51 27.72
N LEU A 45 4.23 -28.36 27.05
CA LEU A 45 5.53 -28.02 27.64
C LEU A 45 6.11 -26.81 26.91
N ILE A 46 6.45 -25.76 27.66
CA ILE A 46 7.02 -24.53 27.12
C ILE A 46 8.36 -24.27 27.82
N VAL A 47 9.44 -24.14 27.04
CA VAL A 47 10.80 -23.93 27.54
C VAL A 47 11.43 -22.74 26.84
N PHE A 48 11.76 -21.70 27.60
CA PHE A 48 12.59 -20.59 27.13
C PHE A 48 14.04 -20.84 27.49
N SER A 49 14.93 -20.76 26.50
CA SER A 49 16.38 -20.71 26.78
C SER A 49 16.78 -19.38 27.42
N ALA A 50 17.95 -19.33 28.04
CA ALA A 50 18.52 -18.08 28.58
C ALA A 50 18.71 -16.98 27.53
N ARG A 51 18.67 -17.31 26.22
CA ARG A 51 18.72 -16.35 25.11
C ARG A 51 17.32 -15.97 24.58
N GLY A 52 16.25 -16.35 25.27
CA GLY A 52 14.88 -16.07 24.86
C GLY A 52 14.32 -16.97 23.76
N ARG A 53 15.08 -17.93 23.23
CA ARG A 53 14.57 -18.87 22.22
C ARG A 53 13.51 -19.78 22.83
N LEU A 54 12.34 -19.83 22.19
CA LEU A 54 11.21 -20.70 22.53
C LEU A 54 11.43 -22.12 21.99
N TYR A 55 11.16 -23.10 22.84
CA TYR A 55 11.02 -24.51 22.48
C TYR A 55 9.75 -25.03 23.13
N GLU A 56 8.84 -25.58 22.33
CA GLU A 56 7.56 -26.06 22.83
C GLU A 56 7.22 -27.45 22.31
N TYR A 57 6.35 -28.14 23.04
CA TYR A 57 5.67 -29.35 22.63
C TYR A 57 4.26 -29.33 23.17
N ALA A 58 3.31 -29.73 22.35
CA ALA A 58 1.95 -29.97 22.77
C ALA A 58 1.44 -31.25 22.10
N SER A 59 0.67 -32.03 22.85
CA SER A 59 -0.04 -33.20 22.34
C SER A 59 -1.09 -32.83 21.27
N ASN A 60 -1.68 -31.64 21.37
CA ASN A 60 -2.59 -31.07 20.37
C ASN A 60 -2.15 -29.66 19.94
N SER A 61 -2.57 -28.62 20.68
CA SER A 61 -2.16 -27.23 20.44
C SER A 61 -1.81 -26.55 21.75
N THR A 62 -0.64 -25.89 21.80
CA THR A 62 -0.20 -25.12 22.98
C THR A 62 -1.27 -24.12 23.40
N ARG A 63 -1.88 -23.41 22.43
CA ARG A 63 -2.94 -22.42 22.70
C ARG A 63 -4.16 -23.06 23.35
N THR A 64 -4.65 -24.18 22.81
CA THR A 64 -5.86 -24.83 23.35
C THR A 64 -5.64 -25.36 24.76
N THR A 65 -4.47 -25.92 25.04
CA THR A 65 -4.13 -26.44 26.38
C THR A 65 -3.98 -25.30 27.38
N ILE A 66 -3.35 -24.17 26.98
CA ILE A 66 -3.31 -22.95 27.81
C ILE A 66 -4.72 -22.43 28.09
N ASP A 67 -5.58 -22.34 27.07
CA ASP A 67 -6.94 -21.84 27.25
C ASP A 67 -7.76 -22.74 28.19
N ARG A 68 -7.58 -24.07 28.10
CA ARG A 68 -8.19 -25.02 29.04
C ARG A 68 -7.65 -24.84 30.45
N TYR A 69 -6.33 -24.68 30.60
CA TYR A 69 -5.70 -24.38 31.89
C TYR A 69 -6.28 -23.10 32.51
N LYS A 70 -6.35 -21.99 31.74
CA LYS A 70 -6.93 -20.73 32.22
C LYS A 70 -8.36 -20.90 32.72
N LYS A 71 -9.21 -21.63 31.99
CA LYS A 71 -10.60 -21.93 32.39
C LYS A 71 -10.68 -22.78 33.66
N ALA A 72 -9.84 -23.81 33.77
CA ALA A 72 -9.78 -24.69 34.93
C ALA A 72 -9.25 -23.95 36.18
N SER A 73 -8.21 -23.14 36.03
CA SER A 73 -7.64 -22.33 37.12
C SER A 73 -8.60 -21.24 37.60
N ALA A 74 -9.39 -20.63 36.71
CA ALA A 74 -10.43 -19.68 37.08
C ALA A 74 -11.60 -20.33 37.84
N SER A 75 -11.84 -21.63 37.62
CA SER A 75 -12.92 -22.39 38.29
C SER A 75 -12.47 -23.00 39.62
N ALA A 76 -11.18 -23.35 39.76
CA ALA A 76 -10.61 -23.97 40.95
C ALA A 76 -10.14 -22.96 42.02
N SER A 77 -9.94 -21.70 41.62
CA SER A 77 -9.58 -20.61 42.52
C SER A 77 -10.54 -19.46 42.23
N GLY A 78 -11.37 -19.08 43.21
CA GLY A 78 -12.07 -17.78 43.20
C GLY A 78 -11.12 -16.57 43.15
N SER A 79 -9.82 -16.80 43.01
CA SER A 79 -8.75 -15.86 42.71
C SER A 79 -7.98 -16.36 41.48
N ALA A 80 -8.44 -15.98 40.28
CA ALA A 80 -7.53 -15.90 39.13
C ALA A 80 -6.41 -14.88 39.46
N PRO A 81 -5.17 -15.03 38.94
CA PRO A 81 -4.16 -13.99 39.12
C PRO A 81 -4.71 -12.72 38.46
N ALA A 82 -5.02 -11.70 39.27
CA ALA A 82 -5.70 -10.47 38.86
C ALA A 82 -5.07 -9.75 37.65
N ILE A 83 -3.83 -10.10 37.31
CA ILE A 83 -3.01 -9.49 36.27
C ILE A 83 -3.44 -9.89 34.84
N ASP A 84 -3.89 -11.12 34.60
CA ASP A 84 -4.23 -11.60 33.24
C ASP A 84 -5.68 -11.23 32.83
N VAL A 85 -6.61 -11.27 33.78
CA VAL A 85 -8.01 -10.84 33.55
C VAL A 85 -8.08 -9.36 33.22
N ASN A 86 -7.35 -8.53 33.96
CA ASN A 86 -7.32 -7.08 33.76
C ASN A 86 -6.74 -6.69 32.38
N SER A 87 -5.68 -7.37 31.95
CA SER A 87 -5.05 -7.15 30.64
C SER A 87 -5.97 -7.56 29.49
N GLN A 88 -6.61 -8.73 29.59
CA GLN A 88 -7.54 -9.21 28.57
C GLN A 88 -8.81 -8.33 28.47
N GLN A 89 -9.36 -7.91 29.62
CA GLN A 89 -10.51 -6.99 29.65
C GLN A 89 -10.17 -5.62 29.07
N TYR A 90 -8.97 -5.09 29.35
CA TYR A 90 -8.49 -3.84 28.77
C TYR A 90 -8.44 -3.92 27.24
N PHE A 91 -7.80 -4.95 26.67
CA PHE A 91 -7.74 -5.12 25.21
C PHE A 91 -9.14 -5.33 24.60
N GLN A 92 -10.03 -6.01 25.31
CA GLN A 92 -11.40 -6.21 24.85
C GLN A 92 -12.17 -4.88 24.81
N GLN A 93 -12.01 -4.03 25.83
CA GLN A 93 -12.61 -2.70 25.89
C GLN A 93 -12.07 -1.77 24.79
N GLU A 94 -10.75 -1.73 24.59
CA GLU A 94 -10.13 -0.95 23.51
C GLU A 94 -10.61 -1.41 22.14
N SER A 95 -10.71 -2.73 21.92
CA SER A 95 -11.24 -3.27 20.67
C SER A 95 -12.71 -2.88 20.45
N ALA A 96 -13.51 -2.77 21.51
CA ALA A 96 -14.91 -2.36 21.42
C ALA A 96 -15.03 -0.87 21.07
N LYS A 97 -14.20 -0.01 21.68
CA LYS A 97 -14.13 1.42 21.33
C LYS A 97 -13.76 1.62 19.85
N LEU A 98 -12.74 0.91 19.37
CA LEU A 98 -12.32 0.98 17.97
C LEU A 98 -13.42 0.52 17.02
N ARG A 99 -14.12 -0.58 17.34
CA ARG A 99 -15.27 -1.05 16.54
C ARG A 99 -16.38 -0.01 16.47
N HIS A 100 -16.68 0.65 17.59
CA HIS A 100 -17.68 1.71 17.63
C HIS A 100 -17.26 2.93 16.80
N GLN A 101 -15.99 3.32 16.85
CA GLN A 101 -15.45 4.42 16.04
C GLN A 101 -15.52 4.11 14.53
N ILE A 102 -15.17 2.88 14.13
CA ILE A 102 -15.30 2.42 12.74
C ILE A 102 -16.76 2.51 12.29
N GLN A 103 -17.68 1.99 13.09
CA GLN A 103 -19.11 2.01 12.77
C GLN A 103 -19.64 3.44 12.63
N SER A 104 -19.23 4.35 13.53
CA SER A 104 -19.61 5.76 13.47
C SER A 104 -19.09 6.44 12.19
N LEU A 105 -17.83 6.21 11.83
CA LEU A 105 -17.23 6.73 10.59
C LEU A 105 -17.91 6.17 9.34
N GLN A 106 -18.22 4.87 9.32
CA GLN A 106 -18.93 4.23 8.21
C GLN A 106 -20.34 4.82 8.04
N ASN A 107 -21.08 5.02 9.14
CA ASN A 107 -22.39 5.65 9.10
C ASN A 107 -22.30 7.11 8.61
N ALA A 108 -21.31 7.87 9.07
CA ALA A 108 -21.09 9.23 8.59
C ALA A 108 -20.80 9.28 7.09
N ASN A 109 -20.01 8.33 6.56
CA ASN A 109 -19.76 8.22 5.12
C ASN A 109 -21.02 7.86 4.33
N ARG A 110 -21.84 6.91 4.82
CA ARG A 110 -23.13 6.59 4.19
C ARG A 110 -24.02 7.82 4.08
N ASN A 111 -24.12 8.60 5.16
CA ASN A 111 -24.90 9.82 5.16
C ASN A 111 -24.38 10.84 4.13
N LEU A 112 -23.06 11.00 4.01
CA LEU A 112 -22.46 11.87 2.97
C LEU A 112 -22.75 11.40 1.54
N MET A 113 -22.96 10.09 1.35
CA MET A 113 -23.36 9.51 0.07
C MET A 113 -24.89 9.55 -0.15
N GLY A 114 -25.65 10.13 0.79
CA GLY A 114 -27.12 10.20 0.71
C GLY A 114 -27.83 8.91 1.15
N GLU A 115 -27.12 7.93 1.70
CA GLU A 115 -27.70 6.70 2.23
C GLU A 115 -28.13 6.88 3.69
N SER A 116 -29.18 6.16 4.12
CA SER A 116 -29.64 6.10 5.52
C SER A 116 -29.97 7.47 6.17
N VAL A 117 -30.19 8.51 5.37
CA VAL A 117 -30.50 9.88 5.82
C VAL A 117 -31.86 10.03 6.52
N GLY A 118 -32.77 9.07 6.34
CA GLY A 118 -34.10 9.10 6.98
C GLY A 118 -34.07 9.00 8.50
N ASN A 119 -32.94 8.55 9.09
CA ASN A 119 -32.77 8.44 10.54
C ASN A 119 -32.15 9.70 11.16
N LEU A 120 -31.84 10.73 10.36
CA LEU A 120 -31.24 11.97 10.84
C LEU A 120 -32.33 12.96 11.29
N THR A 121 -32.03 13.69 12.36
CA THR A 121 -32.86 14.83 12.75
C THR A 121 -32.72 15.97 11.75
N LEU A 122 -33.70 16.87 11.68
CA LEU A 122 -33.64 18.05 10.80
C LEU A 122 -32.37 18.90 11.02
N LYS A 123 -31.90 19.01 12.26
CA LYS A 123 -30.67 19.73 12.59
C LYS A 123 -29.43 19.05 12.01
N GLU A 124 -29.35 17.73 12.10
CA GLU A 124 -28.25 16.94 11.54
C GLU A 124 -28.27 16.95 10.02
N LEU A 125 -29.46 16.86 9.41
CA LEU A 125 -29.63 16.92 7.97
C LEU A 125 -29.17 18.28 7.41
N LYS A 126 -29.58 19.39 8.05
CA LYS A 126 -29.13 20.73 7.68
C LYS A 126 -27.62 20.92 7.85
N SER A 127 -27.02 20.29 8.87
CA SER A 127 -25.57 20.30 9.07
C SER A 127 -24.85 19.53 7.96
N LEU A 128 -25.38 18.37 7.58
CA LEU A 128 -24.88 17.54 6.50
C LEU A 128 -24.92 18.26 5.14
N GLU A 129 -26.05 18.89 4.83
CA GLU A 129 -26.24 19.73 3.63
C GLU A 129 -25.19 20.84 3.56
N ASN A 130 -25.07 21.66 4.63
CA ASN A 130 -24.07 22.73 4.68
C ASN A 130 -22.63 22.22 4.51
N ARG A 131 -22.33 21.02 5.03
CA ARG A 131 -21.01 20.40 4.88
C ARG A 131 -20.77 19.96 3.43
N LEU A 132 -21.77 19.39 2.78
CA LEU A 132 -21.70 18.97 1.37
C LEU A 132 -21.58 20.18 0.45
N ASP A 133 -22.35 21.24 0.65
CA ASP A 133 -22.29 22.47 -0.14
C ASP A 133 -20.91 23.12 -0.08
N LYS A 134 -20.35 23.27 1.13
CA LYS A 134 -18.98 23.77 1.32
C LYS A 134 -17.93 22.84 0.69
N GLY A 135 -18.15 21.53 0.75
CA GLY A 135 -17.28 20.53 0.12
C GLY A 135 -17.26 20.67 -1.40
N ILE A 136 -18.43 20.68 -2.02
CA ILE A 136 -18.62 20.83 -3.46
C ILE A 136 -18.09 22.18 -3.94
N GLY A 137 -18.35 23.26 -3.21
CA GLY A 137 -17.81 24.59 -3.50
C GLY A 137 -16.28 24.60 -3.59
N ARG A 138 -15.59 23.98 -2.61
CA ARG A 138 -14.13 23.84 -2.63
C ARG A 138 -13.62 23.00 -3.79
N ILE A 139 -14.28 21.88 -4.09
CA ILE A 139 -13.91 21.01 -5.22
C ILE A 139 -14.04 21.77 -6.54
N ARG A 140 -15.15 22.47 -6.76
CA ARG A 140 -15.38 23.27 -7.98
C ARG A 140 -14.34 24.39 -8.11
N ALA A 141 -14.05 25.12 -7.03
CA ALA A 141 -13.03 26.16 -7.04
C ALA A 141 -11.66 25.61 -7.43
N LYS A 142 -11.24 24.48 -6.83
CA LYS A 142 -9.97 23.85 -7.17
C LYS A 142 -9.94 23.32 -8.60
N LYS A 143 -11.06 22.76 -9.08
CA LYS A 143 -11.17 22.30 -10.47
C LYS A 143 -11.02 23.47 -11.45
N HIS A 144 -11.66 24.61 -11.18
CA HIS A 144 -11.49 25.80 -12.01
C HIS A 144 -10.06 26.31 -11.98
N GLU A 145 -9.44 26.42 -10.81
CA GLU A 145 -8.04 26.83 -10.67
C GLU A 145 -7.09 25.98 -11.55
N LEU A 146 -7.24 24.65 -11.49
CA LEU A 146 -6.42 23.74 -12.30
C LEU A 146 -6.71 23.86 -13.79
N LEU A 147 -7.99 24.02 -14.18
CA LEU A 147 -8.36 24.21 -15.58
C LEU A 147 -7.80 25.51 -16.16
N PHE A 148 -7.82 26.61 -15.38
CA PHE A 148 -7.24 27.88 -15.82
C PHE A 148 -5.74 27.76 -16.00
N ALA A 149 -5.03 27.14 -15.05
CA ALA A 149 -3.60 26.90 -15.17
C ALA A 149 -3.24 26.08 -16.43
N GLU A 150 -4.05 25.07 -16.76
CA GLU A 150 -3.87 24.26 -17.96
C GLU A 150 -4.10 25.07 -19.25
N ILE A 151 -5.14 25.89 -19.29
CA ILE A 151 -5.43 26.76 -20.45
C ILE A 151 -4.27 27.75 -20.67
N GLU A 152 -3.79 28.39 -19.60
CA GLU A 152 -2.66 29.32 -19.68
C GLU A 152 -1.39 28.63 -20.19
N TYR A 153 -1.12 27.41 -19.71
CA TYR A 153 0.01 26.61 -20.16
C TYR A 153 -0.10 26.29 -21.67
N MET A 154 -1.26 25.82 -22.11
CA MET A 154 -1.50 25.46 -23.52
C MET A 154 -1.42 26.68 -24.45
N GLN A 155 -1.93 27.84 -24.03
CA GLN A 155 -1.84 29.08 -24.79
C GLN A 155 -0.40 29.55 -24.93
N LYS A 156 0.40 29.45 -23.88
CA LYS A 156 1.82 29.79 -23.93
C LYS A 156 2.58 28.86 -24.89
N LEU A 157 2.32 27.55 -24.79
CA LEU A 157 2.93 26.55 -25.66
C LEU A 157 2.55 26.79 -27.14
N GLU A 158 1.30 27.14 -27.41
CA GLU A 158 0.84 27.49 -28.75
C GLU A 158 1.60 28.73 -29.29
N ALA A 159 1.74 29.78 -28.48
CA ALA A 159 2.47 30.98 -28.88
C ALA A 159 3.96 30.71 -29.17
N ASP A 160 4.62 29.91 -28.33
CA ASP A 160 6.02 29.53 -28.51
C ASP A 160 6.21 28.72 -29.81
N LEU A 161 5.35 27.74 -30.06
CA LEU A 161 5.37 26.94 -31.29
C LEU A 161 5.05 27.77 -32.54
N GLN A 162 4.11 28.72 -32.46
CA GLN A 162 3.80 29.63 -33.57
C GLN A 162 5.01 30.52 -33.90
N SER A 163 5.70 31.05 -32.88
CA SER A 163 6.93 31.84 -33.04
C SER A 163 8.04 31.02 -33.70
N GLU A 164 8.28 29.78 -33.22
CA GLU A 164 9.27 28.88 -33.80
C GLU A 164 8.92 28.51 -35.26
N ASN A 165 7.65 28.23 -35.55
CA ASN A 165 7.21 27.92 -36.92
C ASN A 165 7.42 29.09 -37.87
N MET A 166 7.12 30.32 -37.43
CA MET A 166 7.37 31.54 -38.20
C MET A 166 8.86 31.74 -38.47
N TYR A 167 9.71 31.53 -37.46
CA TYR A 167 11.17 31.60 -37.62
C TYR A 167 11.69 30.57 -38.63
N LEU A 168 11.24 29.32 -38.53
CA LEU A 168 11.63 28.26 -39.46
C LEU A 168 11.18 28.56 -40.90
N ARG A 169 9.95 29.06 -41.10
CA ARG A 169 9.48 29.49 -42.43
C ARG A 169 10.33 30.60 -43.02
N ALA A 170 10.73 31.58 -42.22
CA ALA A 170 11.64 32.64 -42.66
C ALA A 170 13.01 32.08 -43.08
N LYS A 171 13.55 31.12 -42.31
CA LYS A 171 14.82 30.45 -42.63
C LYS A 171 14.74 29.61 -43.91
N VAL A 172 13.63 28.90 -44.13
CA VAL A 172 13.39 28.15 -45.38
C VAL A 172 13.34 29.11 -46.56
N ALA A 173 12.59 30.21 -46.47
CA ALA A 173 12.51 31.21 -47.53
C ALA A 173 13.88 31.86 -47.84
N GLU A 174 14.70 32.11 -46.80
CA GLU A 174 16.08 32.59 -46.96
C GLU A 174 16.95 31.57 -47.72
N ALA A 175 16.89 30.29 -47.33
CA ALA A 175 17.62 29.21 -47.98
C ALA A 175 17.20 29.02 -49.45
N GLU A 176 15.90 29.08 -49.74
CA GLU A 176 15.37 29.01 -51.12
C GLU A 176 15.85 30.20 -51.97
N ARG A 177 15.88 31.41 -51.42
CA ARG A 177 16.44 32.58 -52.13
C ARG A 177 17.93 32.45 -52.40
N LEU A 178 18.71 31.91 -51.46
CA LEU A 178 20.14 31.63 -51.65
C LEU A 178 20.37 30.54 -52.70
N ALA A 179 19.54 29.50 -52.73
CA ALA A 179 19.60 28.45 -53.73
C ALA A 179 19.29 28.97 -55.16
N LEU A 180 18.34 29.89 -55.29
CA LEU A 180 18.00 30.53 -56.57
C LEU A 180 19.01 31.60 -57.03
N ALA A 181 19.83 32.13 -56.11
CA ALA A 181 20.89 33.09 -56.41
C ALA A 181 22.25 32.43 -56.72
N ALA A 182 22.38 31.11 -56.56
CA ALA A 182 23.56 30.37 -56.96
C ALA A 182 23.66 30.27 -58.50
N PRO A 183 24.85 30.45 -59.11
CA PRO A 183 25.02 30.27 -60.55
C PRO A 183 24.68 28.82 -60.95
N PRO A 184 24.17 28.58 -62.18
CA PRO A 184 23.81 27.24 -62.59
C PRO A 184 25.06 26.33 -62.50
N PRO A 185 24.91 25.08 -62.02
CA PRO A 185 26.03 24.15 -61.99
C PRO A 185 26.51 23.96 -63.43
N SER A 186 27.78 24.25 -63.67
CA SER A 186 28.47 23.78 -64.86
C SER A 186 28.33 22.26 -64.90
N SER A 187 27.67 21.76 -65.94
CA SER A 187 27.44 20.36 -66.26
C SER A 187 28.60 19.46 -65.83
N GLY A 188 28.36 18.63 -64.80
CA GLY A 188 29.31 17.61 -64.36
C GLY A 188 28.96 17.05 -62.99
N SER A 189 28.53 15.77 -62.99
CA SER A 189 28.31 14.87 -61.84
C SER A 189 27.13 15.16 -60.91
N GLY A 190 26.24 14.16 -60.84
CA GLY A 190 25.02 14.19 -60.02
C GLY A 190 25.33 14.23 -58.53
N ALA A 191 24.67 15.15 -57.84
CA ALA A 191 24.49 15.09 -56.41
C ALA A 191 23.01 14.83 -56.17
N GLU A 192 22.70 13.66 -55.60
CA GLU A 192 21.38 13.35 -55.07
C GLU A 192 20.98 14.44 -54.08
N LEU A 193 19.89 15.12 -54.37
CA LEU A 193 19.22 15.98 -53.40
C LEU A 193 18.66 15.05 -52.31
N GLU A 194 19.36 14.94 -51.19
CA GLU A 194 18.85 14.21 -50.03
C GLU A 194 17.52 14.87 -49.61
N VAL A 195 16.42 14.18 -49.90
CA VAL A 195 15.09 14.54 -49.44
C VAL A 195 15.13 14.45 -47.91
N LEU A 196 15.18 15.60 -47.23
CA LEU A 196 15.02 15.67 -45.78
C LEU A 196 13.81 14.81 -45.39
N PRO A 197 13.95 13.90 -44.41
CA PRO A 197 12.86 13.02 -44.02
C PRO A 197 11.66 13.90 -43.64
N THR A 198 10.51 13.65 -44.28
CA THR A 198 9.27 14.37 -44.02
C THR A 198 9.02 14.40 -42.52
N PHE A 199 9.12 15.58 -41.93
CA PHE A 199 8.86 15.79 -40.50
C PHE A 199 7.41 15.42 -40.20
N ASP A 200 7.19 14.23 -39.62
CA ASP A 200 5.88 13.79 -39.17
C ASP A 200 5.56 14.45 -37.83
N ALA A 201 4.99 15.66 -37.90
CA ALA A 201 4.55 16.44 -36.76
C ALA A 201 3.63 15.64 -35.82
N ARG A 202 2.88 14.66 -36.35
CA ARG A 202 1.96 13.84 -35.55
C ARG A 202 2.71 12.94 -34.58
N SER A 203 3.85 12.41 -35.01
CA SER A 203 4.71 11.56 -34.18
C SER A 203 5.45 12.38 -33.11
N TYR A 204 5.89 13.60 -33.44
CA TYR A 204 6.58 14.49 -32.50
C TYR A 204 5.67 14.95 -31.35
N TYR A 205 4.46 15.46 -31.66
CA TYR A 205 3.52 15.88 -30.63
C TYR A 205 3.01 14.70 -29.78
N HIS A 206 2.87 13.51 -30.36
CA HIS A 206 2.52 12.31 -29.61
C HIS A 206 3.62 11.92 -28.63
N HIS A 207 4.89 11.93 -29.07
CA HIS A 207 6.02 11.60 -28.22
C HIS A 207 6.23 12.63 -27.09
N GLN A 208 5.98 13.92 -27.36
CA GLN A 208 6.05 14.97 -26.35
C GLN A 208 4.92 14.85 -25.31
N ALA A 209 3.69 14.56 -25.75
CA ALA A 209 2.56 14.32 -24.84
C ALA A 209 2.78 13.08 -23.95
N VAL A 210 3.33 12.00 -24.50
CA VAL A 210 3.67 10.78 -23.74
C VAL A 210 4.75 11.07 -22.70
N ASN A 211 5.79 11.81 -23.04
CA ASN A 211 6.85 12.18 -22.10
C ASN A 211 6.32 13.07 -20.95
N MET A 212 5.46 14.05 -21.24
CA MET A 212 4.87 14.89 -20.18
C MET A 212 3.93 14.11 -19.26
N LEU A 213 3.13 13.19 -19.80
CA LEU A 213 2.30 12.29 -19.00
C LEU A 213 3.15 11.38 -18.10
N GLN A 214 4.31 10.94 -18.59
CA GLN A 214 5.24 10.10 -17.85
C GLN A 214 5.94 10.88 -16.72
N ASP A 215 6.30 12.14 -16.96
CA ASP A 215 6.88 13.03 -15.95
C ASP A 215 5.86 13.44 -14.88
N ALA A 216 4.59 13.67 -15.26
CA ALA A 216 3.50 13.92 -14.33
C ALA A 216 3.18 12.66 -13.47
N ALA A 217 3.27 11.47 -14.06
CA ALA A 217 3.15 10.19 -13.35
C ALA A 217 4.33 9.95 -12.40
N ALA A 218 5.54 10.36 -12.77
CA ALA A 218 6.72 10.29 -11.93
C ALA A 218 6.62 11.26 -10.74
N ALA A 219 6.19 12.50 -10.95
CA ALA A 219 5.96 13.50 -9.91
C ALA A 219 4.89 13.07 -8.88
N SER A 220 3.85 12.38 -9.34
CA SER A 220 2.79 11.82 -8.48
C SER A 220 3.18 10.48 -7.81
N SER A 221 4.22 9.79 -8.31
CA SER A 221 4.79 8.60 -7.68
C SER A 221 5.68 8.92 -6.48
N SER A 222 6.36 10.06 -6.47
CA SER A 222 7.16 10.54 -5.32
C SER A 222 6.31 10.94 -4.10
N SER A 223 4.98 11.03 -4.23
CA SER A 223 4.04 11.35 -3.13
C SER A 223 3.31 10.12 -2.57
N ARG A 224 3.58 8.89 -3.06
CA ARG A 224 2.86 7.69 -2.61
C ARG A 224 3.57 6.93 -1.49
N TYR A 225 3.46 7.49 -0.28
CA TYR A 225 3.29 6.68 0.93
C TYR A 225 1.81 6.70 1.33
N SER A 226 1.05 5.66 0.93
CA SER A 226 -0.08 5.05 1.66
C SER A 226 -0.95 4.20 0.71
N GLN A 227 -1.01 2.91 0.99
CA GLN A 227 -1.66 1.86 0.19
C GLN A 227 -3.20 1.92 0.12
N SER A 228 -3.86 2.94 0.67
CA SER A 228 -5.33 3.00 0.76
C SER A 228 -6.04 3.71 -0.40
N SER A 229 -5.30 4.31 -1.35
CA SER A 229 -5.89 5.16 -2.41
C SER A 229 -6.27 4.41 -3.70
N GLN A 230 -5.73 3.20 -3.92
CA GLN A 230 -5.99 2.46 -5.18
C GLN A 230 -7.45 2.01 -5.35
N ALA A 231 -8.19 1.76 -4.26
CA ALA A 231 -9.60 1.39 -4.33
C ALA A 231 -10.52 2.57 -4.73
N ALA A 232 -10.12 3.81 -4.43
CA ALA A 232 -10.91 5.01 -4.74
C ALA A 232 -10.81 5.40 -6.23
N ALA A 233 -9.65 5.17 -6.86
CA ALA A 233 -9.43 5.47 -8.27
C ALA A 233 -10.26 4.57 -9.19
N ALA A 234 -10.40 3.28 -8.86
CA ALA A 234 -11.21 2.33 -9.64
C ALA A 234 -12.71 2.70 -9.65
N THR A 235 -13.22 3.24 -8.54
CA THR A 235 -14.63 3.63 -8.42
C THR A 235 -14.93 4.92 -9.19
N THR A 236 -13.96 5.84 -9.27
CA THR A 236 -14.13 7.12 -9.97
C THR A 236 -14.12 6.95 -11.50
N ALA A 237 -13.35 5.98 -12.02
CA ALA A 237 -13.31 5.69 -13.46
C ALA A 237 -14.65 5.17 -14.01
N LEU A 238 -15.41 4.44 -13.21
CA LEU A 238 -16.72 3.90 -13.60
C LEU A 238 -17.82 5.00 -13.71
N HIS A 239 -17.65 6.15 -13.06
CA HIS A 239 -18.64 7.23 -13.07
C HIS A 239 -18.47 8.24 -14.23
N LEU A 240 -17.35 8.17 -14.96
CA LEU A 240 -17.06 9.07 -16.09
C LEU A 240 -17.24 8.41 -17.47
N GLY A 241 -17.86 7.23 -17.54
CA GLY A 241 -18.23 6.58 -18.81
C GLY A 241 -17.06 5.98 -19.61
N TYR A 242 -15.85 5.94 -19.06
CA TYR A 242 -14.73 5.25 -19.71
C TYR A 242 -14.77 3.75 -19.37
N GLN A 243 -15.37 2.96 -20.26
CA GLN A 243 -15.17 1.50 -20.26
C GLN A 243 -13.69 1.20 -20.55
N ILE A 244 -12.96 0.72 -19.55
CA ILE A 244 -11.68 0.06 -19.79
C ILE A 244 -12.00 -1.29 -20.42
N LYS A 245 -11.92 -1.37 -21.75
CA LYS A 245 -11.84 -2.65 -22.46
C LYS A 245 -10.54 -3.33 -22.05
N GLY A 246 -10.63 -4.25 -21.09
CA GLY A 246 -9.56 -5.18 -20.79
C GLY A 246 -9.28 -6.05 -22.01
N ALA A 247 -8.03 -6.02 -22.47
CA ALA A 247 -7.49 -6.97 -23.42
C ALA A 247 -7.59 -8.38 -22.80
N GLN A 248 -8.45 -9.23 -23.38
CA GLN A 248 -8.28 -10.67 -23.25
C GLN A 248 -7.19 -11.07 -24.25
N LEU A 249 -6.03 -11.42 -23.72
CA LEU A 249 -5.07 -12.27 -24.41
C LEU A 249 -5.47 -13.71 -24.11
N ASN A 250 -5.91 -14.42 -25.15
CA ASN A 250 -5.74 -15.88 -25.26
C ASN A 250 -4.27 -16.17 -25.59
#